data_AF-A0A7L2H6H1-F1
#
_entry.id   AF-A0A7L2H6H1-F1
#
_cell.length_a   1.000
_cell.length_b   1.000
_cell.length_c   1.000
_cell.angle_alpha   90.00
_cell.angle_beta   90.00
_cell.angle_gamma   90.00
#
_symmetry.space_group_name_H-M   'P 1'
#
loop_
_entity.id
_entity.type
_entity.pdbx_description
1 polymer ?
#
loop_
_entity_poly.entity_id
_entity_poly.type
_entity_poly.pdbx_seq_one_letter_code
_entity_poly.pdbx_strand_id
1 'polypeptide(L)'
;RAADSAAFLHLDLAVENGTGGLAPVRPLTWQVEYPGQDPEAQKDKLVWEIQVSERDIRALVPLVQELEILNTAPLTGVPRAVPVKLVAVEAGGGVAELTEPPGCESADKQVLQVSDACDAVFVGGKESRGARGARVDFWSRRLHASLRFTVWAPLLPLRIQLGDTALEQVRGWRLPG
;
A
#
# COMPACT_ATOMS: atom_id res chain seq x y z
N ARG A 1 -19.31 -40.44 39.21
CA ARG A 1 -18.57 -40.68 37.95
C ARG A 1 -17.86 -39.39 37.60
N ALA A 2 -16.56 -39.30 37.86
CA ALA A 2 -15.75 -38.20 37.37
C ALA A 2 -15.63 -38.35 35.84
N ALA A 3 -15.89 -37.29 35.10
CA ALA A 3 -15.61 -37.25 33.68
C ALA A 3 -14.10 -37.17 33.52
N ASP A 4 -13.48 -38.19 32.92
CA ASP A 4 -12.09 -38.12 32.51
C ASP A 4 -11.94 -36.93 31.56
N SER A 5 -11.14 -35.94 31.96
CA SER A 5 -10.78 -34.83 31.10
C SER A 5 -9.81 -35.35 30.04
N ALA A 6 -10.26 -35.49 28.80
CA ALA A 6 -9.37 -35.79 27.69
C ALA A 6 -8.31 -34.68 27.59
N ALA A 7 -7.03 -35.06 27.70
CA ALA A 7 -5.92 -34.17 27.45
C ALA A 7 -5.64 -34.17 25.95
N PHE A 8 -5.75 -33.01 25.31
CA PHE A 8 -5.48 -32.83 23.90
C PHE A 8 -4.09 -32.23 23.71
N LEU A 9 -3.30 -32.79 22.79
CA LEU A 9 -2.08 -32.17 22.31
C LEU A 9 -2.44 -31.21 21.17
N HIS A 10 -2.06 -29.95 21.28
CA HIS A 10 -2.29 -28.93 20.27
C HIS A 10 -0.98 -28.60 19.57
N LEU A 11 -1.00 -28.53 18.23
CA LEU A 11 0.11 -28.13 17.40
C LEU A 11 -0.35 -27.03 16.44
N ASP A 12 0.36 -25.90 16.46
CA ASP A 12 0.19 -24.82 15.50
C ASP A 12 1.26 -24.95 14.41
N LEU A 13 0.84 -24.94 13.15
CA LEU A 13 1.70 -25.09 11.98
C LEU A 13 1.59 -23.81 11.15
N ALA A 14 2.73 -23.14 10.94
CA ALA A 14 2.84 -21.98 10.07
C ALA A 14 3.65 -22.33 8.82
N VAL A 15 3.21 -21.86 7.66
CA VAL A 15 3.96 -21.99 6.40
C VAL A 15 4.71 -20.69 6.15
N GLU A 16 6.02 -20.69 6.35
CA GLU A 16 6.87 -19.54 6.03
C GLU A 16 7.26 -19.59 4.55
N ASN A 17 6.89 -18.53 3.82
CA ASN A 17 7.18 -18.32 2.39
C ASN A 17 6.76 -19.50 1.49
N GLY A 18 5.57 -19.38 0.90
CA GLY A 18 5.21 -20.18 -0.26
C GLY A 18 6.23 -19.95 -1.37
N THR A 19 7.27 -20.77 -1.42
CA THR A 19 8.12 -20.89 -2.61
C THR A 19 7.15 -21.27 -3.72
N GLY A 20 7.00 -20.42 -4.74
CA GLY A 20 6.06 -20.57 -5.87
C GLY A 20 6.35 -21.81 -6.73
N GLY A 21 6.48 -22.95 -6.09
CA GLY A 21 6.77 -24.26 -6.60
C GLY A 21 5.53 -25.12 -6.53
N LEU A 22 5.39 -25.94 -7.56
CA LEU A 22 4.26 -26.76 -8.01
C LEU A 22 3.67 -27.79 -7.02
N ALA A 23 3.99 -27.74 -5.72
CA ALA A 23 3.49 -28.72 -4.75
C ALA A 23 2.42 -28.11 -3.82
N PRO A 24 1.12 -28.26 -4.14
CA PRO A 24 0.01 -27.83 -3.28
C PRO A 24 -0.14 -28.69 -2.02
N VAL A 25 0.62 -29.79 -1.91
CA VAL A 25 0.56 -30.73 -0.77
C VAL A 25 1.92 -30.82 -0.12
N ARG A 26 1.97 -30.63 1.20
CA ARG A 26 3.16 -30.80 2.03
C ARG A 26 2.97 -31.96 3.01
N PRO A 27 3.77 -33.03 2.94
CA PRO A 27 3.67 -34.12 3.89
C PRO A 27 4.22 -33.70 5.26
N LEU A 28 3.44 -33.92 6.31
CA LEU A 28 3.84 -33.81 7.71
C LEU A 28 3.93 -35.22 8.30
N THR A 29 5.14 -35.63 8.69
CA THR A 29 5.35 -36.91 9.36
C THR A 29 5.40 -36.69 10.87
N TRP A 30 4.59 -37.42 11.63
CA TRP A 30 4.63 -37.40 13.08
C TRP A 30 4.64 -38.81 13.67
N GLN A 31 5.16 -38.91 14.89
CA GLN A 31 5.22 -40.14 15.67
C GLN A 31 4.97 -39.80 17.13
N VAL A 32 4.30 -40.69 17.86
CA VAL A 32 4.12 -40.58 19.31
C VAL A 32 4.93 -41.69 19.98
N GLU A 33 5.72 -41.32 20.97
CA GLU A 33 6.57 -42.22 21.74
C GLU A 33 6.04 -42.32 23.16
N TYR A 34 5.78 -43.55 23.64
CA TYR A 34 5.36 -43.81 25.02
C TYR A 34 6.50 -44.44 25.84
N PRO A 35 6.64 -44.12 27.13
CA PRO A 35 7.65 -44.74 28.00
C PRO A 35 7.45 -46.27 28.08
N GLY A 36 8.52 -47.03 27.83
CA GLY A 36 8.51 -48.50 27.89
C GLY A 36 8.08 -49.20 26.59
N GLN A 37 7.86 -48.44 25.51
CA GLN A 37 7.59 -49.01 24.19
C GLN A 37 8.88 -49.59 23.57
N ASP A 38 8.75 -50.78 22.97
CA ASP A 38 9.86 -51.46 22.28
C ASP A 38 10.39 -50.58 21.13
N PRO A 39 11.71 -50.31 21.03
CA PRO A 39 12.28 -49.54 19.92
C PRO A 39 12.01 -50.15 18.54
N GLU A 40 11.76 -51.46 18.44
CA GLU A 40 11.35 -52.14 17.19
C GLU A 40 9.83 -52.04 16.93
N ALA A 41 9.03 -51.66 17.92
CA ALA A 41 7.59 -51.36 17.79
C ALA A 41 7.33 -49.95 17.23
N GLN A 42 8.24 -49.47 16.38
CA GLN A 42 8.17 -48.22 15.62
C GLN A 42 7.15 -48.35 14.48
N LYS A 43 5.91 -48.64 14.84
CA LYS A 43 4.72 -48.66 13.98
C LYS A 43 3.75 -47.69 14.68
N ASP A 44 3.66 -46.42 14.31
CA ASP A 44 3.26 -45.97 12.99
C ASP A 44 3.79 -44.55 12.77
N LYS A 45 4.71 -44.35 11.83
CA LYS A 45 4.98 -43.00 11.31
C LYS A 45 3.76 -42.59 10.51
N LEU A 46 2.97 -41.70 11.08
CA LEU A 46 1.76 -41.21 10.43
C LEU A 46 2.15 -40.03 9.55
N VAL A 47 1.80 -40.13 8.27
CA VAL A 47 1.99 -39.06 7.30
C VAL A 47 0.66 -38.37 7.09
N TRP A 48 0.62 -37.08 7.36
CA TRP A 48 -0.51 -36.21 7.06
C TRP A 48 -0.18 -35.37 5.84
N GLU A 49 -1.16 -35.18 4.97
CA GLU A 49 -1.02 -34.33 3.79
C GLU A 49 -1.67 -32.98 4.07
N ILE A 50 -0.85 -31.92 4.20
CA ILE A 50 -1.34 -30.56 4.40
C ILE A 50 -1.45 -29.89 3.04
N GLN A 51 -2.68 -29.49 2.69
CA GLN A 51 -2.91 -28.68 1.50
C GLN A 51 -2.44 -27.25 1.78
N VAL A 52 -1.42 -26.81 1.05
CA VAL A 52 -0.86 -25.45 1.11
C VAL A 52 -1.20 -24.76 -0.21
N SER A 53 -2.11 -23.79 -0.15
CA SER A 53 -2.43 -22.94 -1.28
C SER A 53 -1.55 -21.69 -1.28
N GLU A 54 -1.25 -21.15 -2.46
CA GLU A 54 -0.73 -19.79 -2.54
C GLU A 54 -1.74 -18.81 -1.92
N ARG A 55 -1.24 -17.68 -1.40
CA ARG A 55 -2.10 -16.60 -0.90
C ARG A 55 -3.06 -16.21 -2.03
N ASP A 56 -4.34 -16.49 -1.84
CA ASP A 56 -5.38 -16.19 -2.81
C ASP A 56 -5.72 -14.70 -2.73
N ILE A 57 -4.84 -13.88 -3.32
CA ILE A 57 -5.00 -12.42 -3.37
C ILE A 57 -6.17 -12.09 -4.30
N ARG A 58 -7.19 -11.43 -3.75
CA ARG A 58 -8.42 -11.07 -4.45
C ARG A 58 -8.48 -9.62 -4.88
N ALA A 59 -7.81 -8.72 -4.16
CA ALA A 59 -7.89 -7.30 -4.45
C ALA A 59 -6.58 -6.57 -4.14
N LEU A 60 -6.32 -5.53 -4.93
CA LEU A 60 -5.37 -4.48 -4.63
C LEU A 60 -6.13 -3.31 -4.03
N VAL A 61 -5.66 -2.77 -2.91
CA VAL A 61 -6.31 -1.66 -2.22
C VAL A 61 -5.32 -0.53 -1.98
N PRO A 62 -5.48 0.63 -2.65
CA PRO A 62 -4.73 1.84 -2.36
C PRO A 62 -5.35 2.58 -1.17
N LEU A 63 -4.55 2.79 -0.13
CA LEU A 63 -4.93 3.50 1.09
C LEU A 63 -4.30 4.89 1.11
N VAL A 64 -5.12 5.90 1.36
CA VAL A 64 -4.71 7.31 1.48
C VAL A 64 -5.47 7.97 2.63
N GLN A 65 -4.87 8.96 3.27
CA GLN A 65 -5.53 9.70 4.36
C GLN A 65 -6.51 10.76 3.84
N GLU A 66 -6.25 11.28 2.63
CA GLU A 66 -7.04 12.34 2.03
C GLU A 66 -7.14 12.15 0.50
N LEU A 67 -8.27 12.55 -0.06
CA LEU A 67 -8.54 12.54 -1.51
C LEU A 67 -8.66 13.96 -2.08
N GLU A 68 -8.27 14.97 -1.31
CA GLU A 68 -8.41 16.37 -1.68
C GLU A 68 -7.07 17.11 -1.58
N ILE A 69 -6.64 17.68 -2.69
CA ILE A 69 -5.34 18.35 -2.81
C ILE A 69 -5.55 19.80 -3.23
N LEU A 70 -5.19 20.75 -2.36
CA LEU A 70 -4.99 22.14 -2.72
C LEU A 70 -3.57 22.36 -3.27
N ASN A 71 -3.46 22.66 -4.57
CA ASN A 71 -2.21 22.95 -5.25
C ASN A 71 -1.84 24.45 -5.14
N THR A 72 -1.06 24.82 -4.13
CA THR A 72 -0.50 26.18 -3.99
C THR A 72 0.89 26.33 -4.59
N ALA A 73 1.50 25.24 -5.08
CA ALA A 73 2.85 25.22 -5.61
C ALA A 73 3.10 26.23 -6.75
N PRO A 74 2.13 26.52 -7.67
CA PRO A 74 2.32 27.58 -8.66
C PRO A 74 2.57 28.97 -8.08
N LEU A 75 2.15 29.23 -6.84
CA LEU A 75 2.30 30.51 -6.15
C LEU A 75 3.43 30.51 -5.11
N THR A 76 3.63 29.39 -4.43
CA THR A 76 4.56 29.28 -3.30
C THR A 76 5.87 28.58 -3.66
N GLY A 77 5.90 27.83 -4.76
CA GLY A 77 6.99 26.91 -5.12
C GLY A 77 7.08 25.67 -4.21
N VAL A 78 6.17 25.50 -3.24
CA VAL A 78 6.18 24.38 -2.29
C VAL A 78 5.27 23.26 -2.79
N PRO A 79 5.80 22.06 -3.10
CA PRO A 79 5.00 20.93 -3.52
C PRO A 79 4.16 20.37 -2.37
N ARG A 80 3.05 19.73 -2.71
CA ARG A 80 2.21 18.97 -1.77
C ARG A 80 2.08 17.52 -2.22
N ALA A 81 2.28 16.58 -1.31
CA ALA A 81 2.19 15.15 -1.56
C ALA A 81 1.26 14.47 -0.54
N VAL A 82 0.47 13.50 -1.01
CA VAL A 82 -0.38 12.61 -0.24
C VAL A 82 0.23 11.22 -0.29
N PRO A 83 0.67 10.65 0.86
CA PRO A 83 1.20 9.30 0.90
C PRO A 83 0.16 8.25 0.51
N VAL A 84 0.58 7.25 -0.25
CA VAL A 84 -0.21 6.10 -0.67
C VAL A 84 0.40 4.83 -0.08
N LYS A 85 -0.42 4.00 0.57
CA LYS A 85 -0.04 2.64 0.96
C LYS A 85 -0.84 1.64 0.15
N LEU A 86 -0.15 0.85 -0.66
CA LEU A 86 -0.78 -0.24 -1.43
C LEU A 86 -0.72 -1.53 -0.64
N VAL A 87 -1.87 -2.21 -0.51
CA VAL A 87 -1.97 -3.51 0.17
C VAL A 87 -2.72 -4.52 -0.68
N ALA A 88 -2.39 -5.78 -0.50
CA ALA A 88 -3.11 -6.92 -1.06
C ALA A 88 -4.09 -7.47 -0.03
N VAL A 89 -5.30 -7.80 -0.47
CA VAL A 89 -6.32 -8.45 0.36
C VAL A 89 -6.55 -9.87 -0.13
N GLU A 90 -6.44 -10.83 0.78
CA GLU A 90 -6.62 -12.26 0.53
C GLU A 90 -8.10 -12.65 0.64
N ALA A 91 -8.49 -13.78 0.05
CA ALA A 91 -9.87 -14.30 0.11
C ALA A 91 -10.39 -14.50 1.55
N GLY A 92 -9.48 -14.81 2.49
CA GLY A 92 -9.78 -14.93 3.92
C GLY A 92 -9.86 -13.59 4.68
N GLY A 93 -9.73 -12.45 4.00
CA GLY A 93 -9.72 -11.11 4.60
C GLY A 93 -8.37 -10.67 5.17
N GLY A 94 -7.33 -11.49 5.04
CA GLY A 94 -5.97 -11.13 5.42
C GLY A 94 -5.45 -9.96 4.59
N VAL A 95 -4.70 -9.07 5.23
CA VAL A 95 -4.06 -7.91 4.58
C VAL A 95 -2.55 -8.13 4.59
N ALA A 96 -1.92 -8.04 3.43
CA ALA A 96 -0.49 -8.22 3.26
C ALA A 96 0.14 -7.10 2.43
N GLU A 97 1.43 -6.90 2.62
CA GLU A 97 2.23 -6.04 1.73
C GLU A 97 2.41 -6.70 0.37
N LEU A 98 2.67 -5.86 -0.64
CA LEU A 98 2.92 -6.33 -2.00
C LEU A 98 4.29 -7.00 -2.07
N THR A 99 4.34 -8.20 -2.67
CA THR A 99 5.59 -8.94 -2.89
C THR A 99 6.36 -8.45 -4.13
N GLU A 100 5.68 -7.77 -5.05
CA GLU A 100 6.25 -7.26 -6.30
C GLU A 100 6.06 -5.74 -6.40
N PRO A 101 6.96 -5.03 -7.11
CA PRO A 101 6.81 -3.60 -7.35
C PRO A 101 5.47 -3.28 -8.04
N PRO A 102 4.67 -2.37 -7.48
CA PRO A 102 3.44 -1.91 -8.14
C PRO A 102 3.73 -0.97 -9.30
N GLY A 103 2.76 -0.83 -10.20
CA GLY A 103 2.71 0.26 -11.18
C GLY A 103 1.57 1.22 -10.86
N CYS A 104 1.72 2.47 -11.27
CA CYS A 104 0.71 3.50 -11.10
C CYS A 104 0.79 4.56 -12.20
N GLU A 105 -0.35 5.17 -12.51
CA GLU A 105 -0.44 6.24 -13.50
C GLU A 105 -1.55 7.23 -13.17
N SER A 106 -1.24 8.51 -13.30
CA SER A 106 -2.25 9.57 -13.31
C SER A 106 -2.88 9.69 -14.70
N ALA A 107 -4.21 9.64 -14.77
CA ALA A 107 -4.95 9.84 -16.01
C ALA A 107 -4.82 11.27 -16.56
N ASP A 108 -4.53 12.25 -15.70
CA ASP A 108 -4.30 13.64 -16.09
C ASP A 108 -3.10 14.23 -15.34
N LYS A 109 -1.92 14.13 -15.97
CA LYS A 109 -0.65 14.66 -15.46
C LYS A 109 -0.62 16.19 -15.38
N GLN A 110 -1.60 16.90 -15.95
CA GLN A 110 -1.76 18.36 -15.80
C GLN A 110 -2.53 18.72 -14.53
N VAL A 111 -3.10 17.76 -13.82
CA VAL A 111 -3.86 17.95 -12.57
C VAL A 111 -3.08 17.43 -11.35
N LEU A 112 -2.52 16.22 -11.45
CA LEU A 112 -1.71 15.59 -10.40
C LEU A 112 -0.75 14.57 -11.00
N GLN A 113 0.33 14.31 -10.26
CA GLN A 113 1.33 13.31 -10.60
C GLN A 113 1.41 12.22 -9.51
N VAL A 114 2.07 11.13 -9.85
CA VAL A 114 2.35 10.00 -8.95
C VAL A 114 3.86 9.77 -8.89
N SER A 115 4.37 9.31 -7.75
CA SER A 115 5.77 8.92 -7.62
C SER A 115 6.05 7.62 -8.38
N ASP A 116 7.31 7.42 -8.81
CA ASP A 116 7.72 6.20 -9.52
C ASP A 116 7.57 4.94 -8.65
N ALA A 117 7.65 5.09 -7.32
CA ALA A 117 7.45 4.01 -6.35
C ALA A 117 5.97 3.78 -5.99
N CYS A 118 5.05 4.59 -6.53
CA CYS A 118 3.62 4.52 -6.24
C CYS A 118 3.24 4.68 -4.76
N ASP A 119 4.10 5.35 -4.00
CA ASP A 119 3.95 5.64 -2.57
C ASP A 119 3.47 7.08 -2.30
N ALA A 120 3.29 7.91 -3.33
CA ALA A 120 2.78 9.26 -3.19
C ALA A 120 2.02 9.75 -4.44
N VAL A 121 0.95 10.51 -4.21
CA VAL A 121 0.29 11.36 -5.21
C VAL A 121 0.64 12.81 -4.89
N PHE A 122 1.08 13.60 -5.87
CA PHE A 122 1.58 14.94 -5.58
C PHE A 122 1.24 15.97 -6.66
N VAL A 123 1.38 17.24 -6.25
CA VAL A 123 1.36 18.43 -7.10
C VAL A 123 2.61 19.25 -6.83
N GLY A 124 3.32 19.64 -7.88
CA GLY A 124 4.63 20.28 -7.82
C GLY A 124 4.72 21.64 -8.52
N GLY A 125 3.59 22.17 -9.00
CA GLY A 125 3.49 23.50 -9.59
C GLY A 125 3.58 23.51 -11.12
N LYS A 126 3.82 22.36 -11.74
CA LYS A 126 3.67 22.17 -13.20
C LYS A 126 2.23 21.84 -13.59
N GLU A 127 1.43 21.36 -12.64
CA GLU A 127 0.01 21.05 -12.79
C GLU A 127 -0.78 22.37 -12.87
N SER A 128 -1.33 22.63 -14.06
CA SER A 128 -1.86 23.94 -14.45
C SER A 128 -3.35 24.12 -14.18
N ARG A 129 -4.07 23.06 -13.79
CA ARG A 129 -5.52 23.11 -13.53
C ARG A 129 -5.94 22.16 -12.40
N GLY A 130 -7.07 22.49 -11.79
CA GLY A 130 -7.76 21.59 -10.86
C GLY A 130 -8.74 20.66 -11.60
N ALA A 131 -9.18 19.60 -10.93
CA ALA A 131 -10.28 18.76 -11.41
C ALA A 131 -10.97 18.08 -10.24
N ARG A 132 -12.29 17.86 -10.37
CA ARG A 132 -13.05 16.98 -9.48
C ARG A 132 -13.02 15.57 -10.05
N GLY A 133 -12.45 14.63 -9.31
CA GLY A 133 -12.39 13.22 -9.72
C GLY A 133 -11.25 12.87 -10.67
N ALA A 134 -10.09 13.54 -10.55
CA ALA A 134 -8.86 13.15 -11.23
C ALA A 134 -8.48 11.72 -10.85
N ARG A 135 -8.43 10.82 -11.84
CA ARG A 135 -8.22 9.39 -11.62
C ARG A 135 -6.73 9.06 -11.54
N VAL A 136 -6.36 8.27 -10.54
CA VAL A 136 -5.07 7.59 -10.46
C VAL A 136 -5.33 6.10 -10.49
N ASP A 137 -4.67 5.41 -11.40
CA ASP A 137 -4.76 3.96 -11.57
C ASP A 137 -3.53 3.30 -10.95
N PHE A 138 -3.74 2.19 -10.25
CA PHE A 138 -2.73 1.36 -9.61
C PHE A 138 -2.88 -0.07 -10.09
N TRP A 139 -1.79 -0.78 -10.32
CA TRP A 139 -1.83 -2.18 -10.71
C TRP A 139 -0.67 -2.99 -10.13
N SER A 140 -0.93 -4.27 -9.93
CA SER A 140 0.07 -5.27 -9.57
C SER A 140 -0.33 -6.61 -10.17
N ARG A 141 0.53 -7.20 -11.00
CA ARG A 141 0.21 -8.38 -11.82
C ARG A 141 -1.09 -8.19 -12.63
N ARG A 142 -2.17 -8.86 -12.22
CA ARG A 142 -3.50 -8.83 -12.84
C ARG A 142 -4.52 -7.99 -12.06
N LEU A 143 -4.11 -7.45 -10.91
CA LEU A 143 -4.97 -6.68 -10.02
C LEU A 143 -4.88 -5.21 -10.41
N HIS A 144 -6.05 -4.57 -10.44
CA HIS A 144 -6.19 -3.15 -10.75
C HIS A 144 -7.02 -2.49 -9.66
N ALA A 145 -6.66 -1.25 -9.34
CA ALA A 145 -7.42 -0.39 -8.45
C ALA A 145 -7.29 1.06 -8.92
N SER A 146 -8.26 1.90 -8.54
CA SER A 146 -8.22 3.31 -8.90
C SER A 146 -8.67 4.18 -7.74
N LEU A 147 -8.04 5.35 -7.58
CA LEU A 147 -8.49 6.42 -6.71
C LEU A 147 -8.95 7.63 -7.53
N ARG A 148 -9.84 8.43 -6.97
CA ARG A 148 -10.31 9.68 -7.58
C ARG A 148 -10.05 10.84 -6.62
N PHE A 149 -9.14 11.72 -7.00
CA PHE A 149 -8.78 12.90 -6.23
C PHE A 149 -9.59 14.12 -6.69
N THR A 150 -9.87 15.02 -5.75
CA THR A 150 -10.29 16.39 -6.05
C THR A 150 -9.08 17.29 -5.89
N VAL A 151 -8.68 17.97 -6.97
CA VAL A 151 -7.55 18.89 -6.96
C VAL A 151 -8.05 20.30 -7.21
N TRP A 152 -7.67 21.21 -6.33
CA TRP A 152 -7.93 22.64 -6.46
C TRP A 152 -6.64 23.33 -6.91
N ALA A 153 -6.74 24.17 -7.93
CA ALA A 153 -5.62 24.98 -8.40
C ALA A 153 -6.07 26.44 -8.54
N PRO A 154 -5.18 27.41 -8.32
CA PRO A 154 -5.48 28.82 -8.54
C PRO A 154 -5.71 29.09 -10.02
N LEU A 155 -6.66 29.98 -10.32
CA LEU A 155 -6.85 30.48 -11.68
C LEU A 155 -5.80 31.56 -11.96
N LEU A 156 -4.94 31.32 -12.95
CA LEU A 156 -3.89 32.26 -13.37
C LEU A 156 -4.28 33.01 -14.65
N PRO A 157 -3.84 34.27 -14.82
CA PRO A 157 -3.02 35.06 -13.89
C PRO A 157 -3.84 35.61 -12.71
N LEU A 158 -3.22 35.73 -11.54
CA LEU A 158 -3.84 36.39 -10.39
C LEU A 158 -3.93 37.91 -10.61
N ARG A 159 -5.03 38.52 -10.16
CA ARG A 159 -5.16 39.98 -10.08
C ARG A 159 -4.82 40.43 -8.65
N ILE A 160 -3.70 41.11 -8.48
CA ILE A 160 -3.27 41.66 -7.20
C ILE A 160 -3.75 43.11 -7.11
N GLN A 161 -4.44 43.45 -6.03
CA GLN A 161 -4.81 44.83 -5.69
C GLN A 161 -4.02 45.25 -4.45
N LEU A 162 -3.28 46.36 -4.56
CA LEU A 162 -2.52 46.92 -3.45
C LEU A 162 -3.40 47.96 -2.73
N GLY A 163 -3.49 47.85 -1.41
CA GLY A 163 -4.25 48.82 -0.59
C GLY A 163 -3.58 50.19 -0.54
N ASP A 164 -2.24 50.21 -0.63
CA ASP A 164 -1.45 51.42 -0.78
C ASP A 164 -0.50 51.26 -1.97
N THR A 165 -0.58 52.20 -2.90
CA THR A 165 0.30 52.27 -4.07
C THR A 165 1.44 53.27 -3.86
N ALA A 166 1.48 53.97 -2.72
CA ALA A 166 2.58 54.85 -2.36
C ALA A 166 3.82 54.02 -2.02
N LEU A 167 4.89 54.25 -2.77
CA LEU A 167 6.19 53.62 -2.51
C LEU A 167 6.94 54.45 -1.48
N GLU A 168 7.32 53.82 -0.36
CA GLU A 168 8.16 54.42 0.67
C GLU A 168 9.64 54.12 0.42
N GLN A 169 10.51 55.04 0.84
CA GLN A 169 11.95 54.89 0.67
C GLN A 169 12.46 53.69 1.49
N VAL A 170 13.05 52.69 0.80
CA VAL A 170 13.74 51.57 1.46
C VAL A 170 15.00 52.11 2.15
N ARG A 171 14.97 52.16 3.48
CA ARG A 171 16.12 52.63 4.27
C ARG A 171 17.36 51.82 3.93
N GLY A 172 18.45 52.51 3.59
CA GLY A 172 19.75 51.90 3.31
C GLY A 172 19.98 51.46 1.86
N TRP A 173 19.01 51.66 0.96
CA TRP A 173 19.22 51.39 -0.47
C TRP A 173 20.13 52.45 -1.09
N ARG A 174 21.36 52.08 -1.46
CA ARG A 174 22.28 52.94 -2.22
C ARG A 174 22.23 52.52 -3.68
N LEU A 175 22.00 53.47 -4.58
CA LEU A 175 22.10 53.23 -6.02
C LEU A 175 23.56 52.89 -6.37
N PRO A 176 23.83 51.89 -7.23
CA PRO A 176 25.16 51.71 -7.80
C PRO A 176 25.50 52.96 -8.60
N GLY A 177 26.62 53.61 -8.26
CA GLY A 177 27.20 54.71 -9.04
C GLY A 177 28.00 54.22 -10.23
#